data_AF-A0A1A8UL19-F1
#
_entry.id   AF-A0A1A8UL19-F1
#
_cell.length_a   1.000
_cell.length_b   1.000
_cell.length_c   1.000
_cell.angle_alpha   90.00
_cell.angle_beta   90.00
_cell.angle_gamma   90.00
#
_symmetry.space_group_name_H-M   'P 1'
#
loop_
_entity.id
_entity.type
_entity.pdbx_description
1 polymer ?
#
loop_
_entity_poly.entity_id
_entity_poly.type
_entity_poly.pdbx_seq_one_letter_code
_entity_poly.pdbx_strand_id
1 'polypeptide(L)' 'MKLKLEVVLSSSIKRKKPWPRFCWLGQEKESVFLLDDKRISEINMVSGRTKKKTPKLHHLLNNVVTMAA' A
#
# COMPACT_ATOMS: atom_id res chain seq x y z
N MET A 1 15.72 -20.79 -13.30
CA MET A 1 16.10 -19.68 -12.39
C MET A 1 15.99 -20.20 -10.95
N LYS A 2 17.06 -20.18 -10.15
CA LYS A 2 16.99 -20.49 -8.70
C LYS A 2 16.74 -19.18 -7.96
N LEU A 3 15.52 -18.97 -7.51
CA LEU A 3 15.09 -17.77 -6.80
C LEU A 3 15.14 -18.07 -5.30
N LYS A 4 16.05 -17.44 -4.58
CA LYS A 4 16.15 -17.55 -3.12
C LYS A 4 15.55 -16.28 -2.51
N LEU A 5 14.41 -16.43 -1.85
CA LEU A 5 13.74 -15.33 -1.16
C LEU A 5 14.10 -15.35 0.32
N GLU A 6 14.27 -14.16 0.89
CA GLU A 6 14.49 -13.96 2.31
C GLU A 6 13.48 -12.92 2.81
N VAL A 7 12.89 -13.18 3.97
CA VAL A 7 11.95 -12.25 4.59
C VAL A 7 12.75 -11.17 5.30
N VAL A 8 12.87 -10.00 4.67
CA VAL A 8 13.56 -8.85 5.26
C VAL A 8 12.71 -8.17 6.33
N LEU A 9 11.38 -8.18 6.17
CA LEU A 9 10.48 -7.53 7.12
C LEU A 9 9.09 -8.17 7.13
N SER A 10 8.51 -8.30 8.33
CA SER A 10 7.14 -8.76 8.54
C SER A 10 6.45 -7.86 9.57
N SER A 11 5.23 -7.42 9.25
CA SER A 11 4.44 -6.58 10.14
C SER A 11 2.95 -6.79 9.91
N SER A 12 2.16 -6.61 10.96
CA SER A 12 0.70 -6.68 10.89
C SER A 12 0.10 -5.31 10.59
N ILE A 13 -0.86 -5.26 9.66
CA ILE A 13 -1.57 -4.03 9.32
C ILE A 13 -2.46 -3.64 10.49
N LYS A 14 -2.15 -2.52 11.16
CA LYS A 14 -2.84 -2.07 12.38
C LYS A 14 -4.11 -1.28 12.05
N ARG A 15 -5.07 -1.90 11.38
CA ARG A 15 -6.39 -1.33 11.04
C ARG A 15 -7.49 -2.37 11.18
N LYS A 16 -8.67 -1.95 11.67
CA LYS A 16 -9.84 -2.82 11.82
C LYS A 16 -10.54 -3.18 10.50
N LYS A 17 -10.46 -2.31 9.48
CA LYS A 17 -11.13 -2.56 8.19
C LYS A 17 -10.25 -3.41 7.28
N PRO A 18 -10.82 -4.43 6.61
CA PRO A 18 -10.11 -5.19 5.60
C PRO A 18 -9.73 -4.27 4.44
N TRP A 19 -8.54 -4.47 3.88
CA TRP A 19 -8.09 -3.80 2.66
C TRP A 19 -8.16 -4.80 1.52
N PRO A 20 -8.79 -4.46 0.39
CA PRO A 20 -8.92 -5.39 -0.73
C PRO A 20 -7.63 -5.49 -1.55
N ARG A 21 -6.79 -4.44 -1.62
CA ARG A 21 -5.66 -4.40 -2.55
C ARG A 21 -4.41 -3.68 -2.01
N PHE A 22 -3.26 -4.14 -2.48
CA PHE A 22 -1.94 -3.54 -2.26
C PHE A 22 -1.38 -3.06 -3.60
N CYS A 23 -0.73 -1.89 -3.61
CA CYS A 23 0.12 -1.49 -4.73
C CYS A 23 1.45 -0.98 -4.22
N TRP A 24 2.50 -1.26 -4.97
CA TRP A 24 3.81 -0.70 -4.74
C TRP A 24 4.02 0.43 -5.74
N LEU A 25 4.38 1.61 -5.23
CA LEU A 25 4.67 2.78 -6.06
C LEU A 25 6.02 3.37 -5.66
N GLY A 26 6.86 3.62 -6.65
CA GLY A 26 8.10 4.37 -6.50
C GLY A 26 9.26 3.80 -7.32
N GLN A 27 10.22 4.68 -7.63
CA GLN A 27 11.49 4.35 -8.26
C GLN A 27 12.65 4.57 -7.28
N GLU A 28 12.60 5.64 -6.47
CA GLU A 28 13.60 5.94 -5.42
C GLU A 28 13.11 5.65 -3.99
N LYS A 29 11.80 5.73 -3.76
CA LYS A 29 11.18 5.43 -2.46
C LYS A 29 10.11 4.38 -2.64
N GLU A 30 10.43 3.17 -2.18
CA GLU A 30 9.57 2.00 -2.28
C GLU A 30 8.44 2.11 -1.24
N SER A 31 7.41 2.89 -1.56
CA SER A 31 6.25 3.04 -0.70
C SER A 31 5.18 2.03 -1.11
N VAL A 32 4.68 1.28 -0.13
CA VAL A 32 3.52 0.40 -0.30
C VAL A 32 2.27 1.18 0.08
N PHE A 33 1.25 1.09 -0.78
CA PHE A 33 -0.04 1.72 -0.59
C PHE A 33 -1.13 0.65 -0.47
N LEU A 34 -2.07 0.94 0.42
CA LEU A 34 -3.31 0.20 0.60
C LEU A 34 -4.41 0.96 -0.12
N LEU A 35 -5.15 0.22 -0.94
CA LEU A 35 -6.19 0.77 -1.81
C LEU A 35 -7.52 0.08 -1.49
N ASP A 36 -8.56 0.89 -1.36
CA ASP A 36 -9.96 0.49 -1.48
C ASP A 36 -10.68 1.46 -2.44
N ASP A 37 -11.92 1.18 -2.81
CA ASP A 37 -12.70 2.01 -3.76
C ASP A 37 -12.88 3.46 -3.29
N LYS A 38 -12.54 3.78 -2.03
CA LYS A 38 -12.79 5.05 -1.37
C LYS A 38 -11.52 5.70 -0.80
N ARG A 39 -10.38 5.00 -0.77
CA ARG A 39 -9.20 5.42 0.00
C ARG A 39 -7.89 4.89 -0.57
N ILE A 40 -6.88 5.76 -0.50
CA ILE A 40 -5.47 5.42 -0.66
C ILE A 40 -4.77 5.73 0.67
N SER A 41 -3.98 4.79 1.17
CA SER A 41 -3.20 4.99 2.40
C SER A 41 -1.83 4.37 2.28
N GLU A 42 -0.79 5.15 2.49
CA GLU A 42 0.57 4.63 2.58
C GLU A 42 0.74 3.85 3.89
N ILE A 43 1.22 2.60 3.80
CA ILE A 43 1.56 1.80 4.97
C ILE A 43 3.04 2.02 5.32
N ASN A 44 3.32 2.25 6.59
CA ASN A 44 4.67 2.17 7.11
C ASN A 44 4.98 0.69 7.34
N MET A 45 5.87 0.12 6.53
CA MET A 45 6.16 -1.31 6.52
C MET A 45 6.66 -1.83 7.88
N VAL A 46 7.49 -1.05 8.59
CA VAL A 46 8.02 -1.45 9.92
C VAL A 46 6.90 -1.53 10.96
N SER A 47 6.13 -0.45 11.13
CA SER A 47 5.14 -0.34 12.21
C SER A 47 3.79 -0.97 11.89
N GLY A 48 3.51 -1.25 10.60
CA GLY A 48 2.23 -1.72 10.09
C GLY A 48 1.11 -0.67 10.16
N ARG A 49 1.41 0.57 10.54
CA ARG A 49 0.45 1.67 10.65
C ARG A 49 0.33 2.40 9.32
N THR A 50 -0.87 2.86 8.99
CA THR A 50 -1.11 3.75 7.86
C THR A 50 -0.89 5.21 8.27
N LYS A 51 -0.24 6.01 7.42
CA LYS A 51 -0.14 7.46 7.66
C LYS A 51 -1.53 8.10 7.52
N LYS A 52 -1.92 8.94 8.50
CA LYS A 52 -3.20 9.68 8.48
C LYS A 52 -3.18 10.92 7.58
N LYS A 53 -2.01 11.55 7.38
CA LYS A 53 -1.87 12.68 6.46
C LYS A 53 -2.03 12.17 5.04
N THR A 54 -3.06 12.69 4.39
CA THR A 54 -3.51 12.39 3.04
C THR A 54 -2.30 12.27 2.11
N PRO A 55 -2.02 11.09 1.51
CA PRO A 55 -1.11 11.06 0.38
C PRO A 55 -1.70 12.01 -0.64
N LYS A 56 -0.91 12.95 -1.18
CA LYS A 56 -1.38 13.92 -2.19
C LYS A 56 -2.29 13.22 -3.21
N LEU A 57 -1.99 11.99 -3.56
CA LEU A 57 -2.77 11.07 -4.40
C LEU A 57 -4.26 10.83 -4.03
N HIS A 58 -4.77 11.16 -2.85
CA HIS A 58 -6.18 10.88 -2.49
C HIS A 58 -7.17 11.64 -3.38
N HIS A 59 -6.82 12.82 -3.90
CA HIS A 59 -7.68 13.53 -4.87
C HIS A 59 -7.71 12.83 -6.24
N LEU A 60 -6.73 11.97 -6.53
CA LEU A 60 -6.68 11.19 -7.77
C LEU A 60 -7.49 9.90 -7.70
N LEU A 61 -8.08 9.53 -6.55
CA LEU A 61 -8.88 8.31 -6.39
C LEU A 61 -9.97 8.16 -7.44
N ASN A 62 -10.66 9.25 -7.78
CA ASN A 62 -11.71 9.24 -8.79
C ASN A 62 -11.19 8.86 -10.19
N ASN A 63 -9.89 9.00 -10.40
CA ASN A 63 -9.20 8.70 -11.66
C ASN A 63 -8.39 7.40 -11.58
N VAL A 64 -8.43 6.68 -10.46
CA VAL A 64 -7.74 5.39 -10.33
C VAL A 64 -8.59 4.33 -11.03
N VAL A 65 -8.13 3.88 -12.19
CA VAL A 65 -8.68 2.69 -12.84
C VAL A 65 -8.03 1.49 -12.16
N THR A 66 -8.85 0.73 -11.43
CA THR A 66 -8.39 -0.52 -10.85
C THR A 66 -8.35 -1.57 -11.95
N MET A 67 -7.18 -1.77 -12.56
CA MET A 67 -6.96 -2.87 -13.51
C MET A 67 -6.87 -4.18 -12.71
N ALA A 68 -8.01 -4.83 -12.52
CA ALA A 68 -8.08 -6.20 -12.02
C ALA A 68 -7.99 -7.17 -13.22
N ALA A 69 -7.18 -8.21 -13.08
CA ALA A 69 -7.32 -9.43 -13.89
C ALA A 69 -8.34 -10.36 -13.23
#